data_AF-A0A954LLK9-F1
#
_entry.id   AF-A0A954LLK9-F1
#
_cell.length_a   1.000
_cell.length_b   1.000
_cell.length_c   1.000
_cell.angle_alpha   90.00
_cell.angle_beta   90.00
_cell.angle_gamma   90.00
#
_symmetry.space_group_name_H-M   'P 1'
#
loop_
_entity.id
_entity.type
_entity.pdbx_description
1 polymer ?
#
loop_
_entity_poly.entity_id
_entity_poly.type
_entity_poly.pdbx_seq_one_letter_code
_entity_poly.pdbx_strand_id
1 'polypeptide(L)'
;WVDLLRPNPYRVGIKATLNYDAWIREQFRQNRPWDEFTRDLITAQGSTFKNGAVTLFRDRRSPDELTTITSQLFLGVRLECAKCHHHPFERWGQDDFYGFAAYFAKIGRKGTGLSPPISGSAEMVYVSDRGEVQHPLTGENLAPKPLFGEAPEISAGSDPRRALAAWMTSDDNPYFAQVMANRIWADLMGRGLVEPVDDLRATNPPSNPALLNELAEDFRKQNYDLKKLIRRVATSYVYGLSSLPTERNIADTRNYSRYYRQRLRAEVLLDAVVDITDVPESFDAMPPNSSAKQIWTHRVDSLFLDAFGRPDPNQDPPCERTTETSIVQALHLMNSEKLSRKITSDKSRVAKLATSDKPPAEIIEELYLRIYSRRPTPEEQELCLGLFNKPDADRRQATEDLAWAMLNTPEFVFKD
;
A
#
# COMPACT_ATOMS: atom_id res chain seq x y z
N TRP A 1 -0.65 -1.46 -2.30
CA TRP A 1 -1.43 -2.50 -3.01
C TRP A 1 -1.04 -3.90 -2.60
N VAL A 2 0.23 -4.31 -2.75
CA VAL A 2 0.63 -5.66 -2.30
C VAL A 2 0.26 -5.87 -0.83
N ASP A 3 0.49 -4.91 0.07
CA ASP A 3 0.10 -5.05 1.48
C ASP A 3 -1.39 -5.27 1.75
N LEU A 4 -2.29 -4.84 0.85
CA LEU A 4 -3.74 -5.07 0.98
C LEU A 4 -4.15 -6.49 0.61
N LEU A 5 -3.36 -7.13 -0.26
CA LEU A 5 -3.67 -8.42 -0.85
C LEU A 5 -2.66 -9.50 -0.45
N ARG A 6 -1.58 -9.15 0.26
CA ARG A 6 -0.48 -10.06 0.55
C ARG A 6 -0.96 -11.08 1.58
N PRO A 7 -0.99 -12.37 1.22
CA PRO A 7 -1.41 -13.40 2.14
C PRO A 7 -0.28 -13.75 3.12
N ASN A 8 -0.64 -14.27 4.29
CA ASN A 8 0.35 -14.76 5.24
C ASN A 8 1.05 -16.02 4.69
N PRO A 9 2.37 -16.00 4.45
CA PRO A 9 3.10 -17.14 3.87
C PRO A 9 3.11 -18.39 4.76
N TYR A 10 2.92 -18.26 6.08
CA TYR A 10 2.76 -19.40 7.00
C TYR A 10 1.40 -20.10 6.83
N ARG A 11 0.38 -19.35 6.40
CA ARG A 11 -0.96 -19.88 6.11
C ARG A 11 -1.00 -20.49 4.72
N VAL A 12 -0.72 -19.71 3.67
CA VAL A 12 -0.95 -20.15 2.28
C VAL A 12 0.22 -20.86 1.61
N GLY A 13 1.43 -20.72 2.17
CA GLY A 13 2.66 -21.30 1.64
C GLY A 13 3.49 -20.34 0.80
N ILE A 14 4.82 -20.44 0.96
CA ILE A 14 5.82 -19.56 0.33
C ILE A 14 5.62 -19.42 -1.18
N LYS A 15 5.49 -20.55 -1.90
CA LYS A 15 5.41 -20.53 -3.36
C LYS A 15 4.12 -19.87 -3.87
N ALA A 16 3.00 -20.06 -3.17
CA ALA A 16 1.74 -19.40 -3.50
C ALA A 16 1.82 -17.88 -3.27
N THR A 17 2.42 -17.45 -2.16
CA THR A 17 2.67 -16.03 -1.87
C THR A 17 3.56 -15.39 -2.93
N LEU A 18 4.69 -16.03 -3.28
CA LEU A 18 5.62 -15.53 -4.29
C LEU A 18 4.94 -15.40 -5.66
N ASN A 19 4.18 -16.41 -6.07
CA ASN A 19 3.43 -16.36 -7.33
C ASN A 19 2.36 -15.27 -7.34
N TYR A 20 1.70 -15.02 -6.21
CA TYR A 20 0.71 -13.96 -6.10
C TYR A 20 1.36 -12.57 -6.19
N ASP A 21 2.45 -12.34 -5.46
CA ASP A 21 3.24 -11.09 -5.57
C ASP A 21 3.72 -10.87 -7.01
N ALA A 22 4.27 -11.90 -7.66
CA ALA A 22 4.69 -11.84 -9.05
C ALA A 22 3.54 -11.51 -10.02
N TRP A 23 2.37 -12.14 -9.83
CA TRP A 23 1.17 -11.84 -10.62
C TRP A 23 0.74 -10.39 -10.44
N ILE A 24 0.61 -9.90 -9.19
CA ILE A 24 0.25 -8.51 -8.90
C ILE A 24 1.26 -7.57 -9.59
N ARG A 25 2.56 -7.77 -9.39
CA ARG A 25 3.61 -6.92 -9.99
C ARG A 25 3.52 -6.88 -11.51
N GLU A 26 3.21 -8.00 -12.15
CA GLU A 26 3.02 -8.05 -13.60
C GLU A 26 1.84 -7.20 -14.05
N GLN A 27 0.69 -7.27 -13.35
CA GLN A 27 -0.48 -6.45 -13.69
C GLN A 27 -0.15 -4.94 -13.66
N PHE A 28 0.55 -4.50 -12.62
CA PHE A 28 0.97 -3.09 -12.50
C PHE A 28 2.05 -2.72 -13.53
N ARG A 29 2.98 -3.62 -13.84
CA ARG A 29 4.02 -3.41 -14.86
C ARG A 29 3.39 -3.19 -16.24
N GLN A 30 2.38 -3.97 -16.58
CA GLN A 30 1.64 -3.89 -17.83
C GLN A 30 0.65 -2.71 -17.89
N ASN A 31 0.49 -1.95 -16.79
CA ASN A 31 -0.55 -0.93 -16.67
C ASN A 31 -1.96 -1.47 -16.95
N ARG A 32 -2.24 -2.70 -16.45
CA ARG A 32 -3.57 -3.33 -16.55
C ARG A 32 -4.63 -2.35 -16.00
N PRO A 33 -5.72 -2.07 -16.74
CA PRO A 33 -6.87 -1.34 -16.21
C PRO A 33 -7.36 -1.93 -14.89
N TRP A 34 -7.77 -1.08 -13.94
CA TRP A 34 -8.14 -1.54 -12.59
C TRP A 34 -9.39 -2.44 -12.56
N ASP A 35 -10.35 -2.20 -13.45
CA ASP A 35 -11.52 -3.05 -13.65
C ASP A 35 -11.14 -4.44 -14.18
N GLU A 36 -10.22 -4.51 -15.15
CA GLU A 36 -9.69 -5.78 -15.66
C GLU A 36 -8.91 -6.53 -14.57
N PHE A 37 -8.04 -5.83 -13.83
CA PHE A 37 -7.33 -6.40 -12.67
C PHE A 37 -8.31 -7.02 -11.67
N THR A 38 -9.36 -6.28 -11.31
CA THR A 38 -10.36 -6.73 -10.34
C THR A 38 -11.13 -7.94 -10.87
N ARG A 39 -11.56 -7.91 -12.14
CA ARG A 39 -12.27 -9.02 -12.79
C ARG A 39 -11.43 -10.29 -12.80
N ASP A 40 -10.16 -10.20 -13.18
CA ASP A 40 -9.24 -11.34 -13.20
C ASP A 40 -9.05 -11.93 -11.81
N LEU A 41 -8.90 -11.06 -10.79
CA LEU A 41 -8.69 -11.50 -9.42
C LEU A 41 -9.93 -12.22 -8.86
N ILE A 42 -11.11 -11.60 -8.95
CA ILE A 42 -12.37 -12.10 -8.38
C ILE A 42 -12.86 -13.36 -9.10
N THR A 43 -12.52 -13.54 -10.38
CA THR A 43 -12.90 -14.72 -11.16
C THR A 43 -11.78 -15.74 -11.30
N ALA A 44 -10.64 -15.57 -10.63
CA ALA A 44 -9.47 -16.43 -10.82
C ALA A 44 -9.80 -17.91 -10.55
N GLN A 45 -9.20 -18.77 -11.38
CA GLN A 45 -9.29 -20.23 -11.33
C GLN A 45 -7.93 -20.83 -11.71
N GLY A 46 -7.76 -22.12 -11.42
CA GLY A 46 -6.56 -22.89 -11.73
C GLY A 46 -5.72 -23.20 -10.50
N SER A 47 -4.44 -23.48 -10.72
CA SER A 47 -3.50 -23.85 -9.65
C SER A 47 -2.90 -22.60 -9.01
N THR A 48 -2.79 -22.57 -7.68
CA THR A 48 -1.98 -21.55 -6.97
C THR A 48 -0.50 -21.54 -7.39
N PHE A 49 -0.01 -22.61 -8.02
CA PHE A 49 1.36 -22.67 -8.55
C PHE A 49 1.49 -22.19 -9.99
N LYS A 50 0.38 -21.96 -10.70
CA LYS A 50 0.36 -21.49 -12.10
C LYS A 50 -0.30 -20.13 -12.28
N ASN A 51 -1.32 -19.83 -11.47
CA ASN A 51 -2.04 -18.56 -11.48
C ASN A 51 -1.99 -17.96 -10.07
N GLY A 52 -1.21 -16.89 -9.90
CA GLY A 52 -1.00 -16.24 -8.61
C GLY A 52 -2.27 -15.64 -8.01
N ALA A 53 -3.19 -15.11 -8.84
CA ALA A 53 -4.45 -14.51 -8.39
C ALA A 53 -5.32 -15.49 -7.58
N VAL A 54 -5.22 -16.79 -7.88
CA VAL A 54 -5.96 -17.84 -7.18
C VAL A 54 -5.59 -17.93 -5.69
N THR A 55 -4.42 -17.43 -5.30
CA THR A 55 -3.98 -17.44 -3.90
C THR A 55 -4.93 -16.67 -2.99
N LEU A 56 -5.69 -15.68 -3.49
CA LEU A 56 -6.76 -15.03 -2.72
C LEU A 56 -7.75 -16.05 -2.15
N PHE A 57 -8.17 -17.03 -2.95
CA PHE A 57 -9.12 -18.07 -2.54
C PHE A 57 -8.48 -19.20 -1.72
N ARG A 58 -7.15 -19.27 -1.69
CA ARG A 58 -6.42 -20.16 -0.78
C ARG A 58 -6.27 -19.52 0.59
N ASP A 59 -6.06 -18.20 0.63
CA ASP A 59 -6.03 -17.40 1.85
C ASP A 59 -7.41 -17.31 2.48
N ARG A 60 -8.38 -16.75 1.75
CA ARG A 60 -9.78 -16.56 2.17
C ARG A 60 -10.61 -17.74 1.70
N ARG A 61 -10.97 -18.63 2.64
CA ARG A 61 -11.56 -19.93 2.33
C ARG A 61 -13.08 -19.86 2.27
N SER A 62 -13.70 -19.10 3.15
CA SER A 62 -15.16 -19.07 3.25
C SER A 62 -15.78 -17.88 2.47
N PRO A 63 -17.04 -18.01 2.03
CA PRO A 63 -17.76 -16.92 1.37
C PRO A 63 -17.85 -15.63 2.19
N ASP A 64 -17.92 -15.71 3.52
CA ASP A 64 -17.95 -14.55 4.41
C ASP A 64 -16.59 -13.83 4.44
N GLU A 65 -15.46 -14.54 4.55
CA GLU A 65 -14.12 -13.93 4.47
C GLU A 65 -13.93 -13.20 3.12
N LEU A 66 -14.39 -13.81 2.02
CA LEU A 66 -14.31 -13.24 0.68
C LEU A 66 -15.23 -12.03 0.50
N THR A 67 -16.38 -12.03 1.16
CA THR A 67 -17.33 -10.90 1.17
C THR A 67 -16.69 -9.69 1.80
N THR A 68 -16.17 -9.83 3.02
CA THR A 68 -15.55 -8.75 3.78
C THR A 68 -14.40 -8.11 3.00
N ILE A 69 -13.44 -8.91 2.52
CA ILE A 69 -12.29 -8.37 1.80
C ILE A 69 -12.70 -7.75 0.45
N THR A 70 -13.66 -8.35 -0.26
CA THR A 70 -14.07 -7.86 -1.59
C THR A 70 -14.82 -6.54 -1.47
N SER A 71 -15.79 -6.44 -0.55
CA SER A 71 -16.57 -5.22 -0.37
C SER A 71 -15.70 -4.07 0.16
N GLN A 72 -14.81 -4.35 1.11
CA GLN A 72 -13.94 -3.32 1.69
C GLN A 72 -12.86 -2.86 0.70
N LEU A 73 -12.18 -3.78 0.01
CA LEU A 73 -11.08 -3.41 -0.88
C LEU A 73 -11.56 -2.70 -2.14
N PHE A 74 -12.61 -3.22 -2.77
CA PHE A 74 -13.02 -2.79 -4.11
C PHE A 74 -14.22 -1.88 -4.13
N LEU A 75 -14.99 -1.78 -3.04
CA LEU A 75 -16.14 -0.86 -2.95
C LEU A 75 -16.00 0.13 -1.79
N GLY A 76 -15.06 -0.08 -0.86
CA GLY A 76 -14.96 0.74 0.35
C GLY A 76 -16.21 0.63 1.22
N VAL A 77 -16.91 -0.51 1.15
CA VAL A 77 -18.10 -0.79 1.96
C VAL A 77 -17.76 -1.84 2.99
N ARG A 78 -17.89 -1.50 4.27
CA ARG A 78 -17.54 -2.37 5.40
C ARG A 78 -18.75 -3.19 5.84
N LEU A 79 -18.85 -4.42 5.31
CA LEU A 79 -19.97 -5.30 5.61
C LEU A 79 -19.79 -6.14 6.89
N GLU A 80 -18.64 -6.09 7.56
CA GLU A 80 -18.33 -7.01 8.68
C GLU A 80 -19.37 -6.97 9.82
N CYS A 81 -19.89 -5.79 10.20
CA CYS A 81 -20.93 -5.74 11.23
C CYS A 81 -22.24 -6.41 10.75
N ALA A 82 -22.54 -6.30 9.44
CA ALA A 82 -23.72 -6.88 8.80
C ALA A 82 -23.72 -8.42 8.82
N LYS A 83 -22.58 -9.06 9.10
CA LYS A 83 -22.46 -10.52 9.26
C LYS A 83 -23.27 -11.07 10.43
N CYS A 84 -23.30 -10.33 11.55
CA CYS A 84 -23.89 -10.79 12.81
C CYS A 84 -25.18 -10.06 13.18
N HIS A 85 -25.32 -8.79 12.79
CA HIS A 85 -26.49 -7.96 13.07
C HIS A 85 -26.64 -6.87 12.01
N HIS A 86 -27.76 -6.14 11.99
CA HIS A 86 -27.88 -4.99 11.10
C HIS A 86 -26.82 -3.93 11.42
N HIS A 87 -26.15 -3.38 10.41
CA HIS A 87 -25.08 -2.41 10.61
C HIS A 87 -25.62 -1.17 11.36
N PRO A 88 -24.94 -0.68 12.42
CA PRO A 88 -25.52 0.36 13.30
C PRO A 88 -25.65 1.74 12.65
N PHE A 89 -24.83 2.02 11.63
CA PHE A 89 -24.74 3.33 10.97
C PHE A 89 -24.91 3.28 9.44
N GLU A 90 -25.37 2.14 8.91
CA GLU A 90 -25.55 1.92 7.47
C GLU A 90 -26.80 1.08 7.22
N ARG A 91 -27.23 1.01 5.96
CA ARG A 91 -28.44 0.29 5.54
C ARG A 91 -28.27 -1.23 5.44
N TRP A 92 -27.07 -1.75 5.66
CA TRP A 92 -26.73 -3.14 5.34
C TRP A 92 -27.17 -4.11 6.44
N GLY A 93 -27.96 -5.12 6.06
CA GLY A 93 -28.37 -6.21 6.93
C GLY A 93 -27.67 -7.53 6.63
N GLN A 94 -28.02 -8.57 7.40
CA GLN A 94 -27.54 -9.93 7.17
C GLN A 94 -27.94 -10.45 5.78
N ASP A 95 -29.15 -10.14 5.30
CA ASP A 95 -29.57 -10.48 3.94
C ASP A 95 -28.64 -9.94 2.86
N ASP A 96 -28.12 -8.71 3.03
CA ASP A 96 -27.18 -8.11 2.09
C ASP A 96 -25.79 -8.75 2.20
N PHE A 97 -25.32 -9.01 3.42
CA PHE A 97 -24.04 -9.68 3.66
C PHE A 97 -24.03 -11.08 3.02
N TYR A 98 -24.99 -11.92 3.37
CA TYR A 98 -25.01 -13.31 2.93
C TYR A 98 -25.51 -13.46 1.49
N GLY A 99 -26.35 -12.54 1.00
CA GLY A 99 -26.69 -12.43 -0.42
C GLY A 99 -25.48 -12.07 -1.28
N PHE A 100 -24.61 -11.18 -0.80
CA PHE A 100 -23.32 -10.90 -1.45
C PHE A 100 -22.38 -12.11 -1.35
N ALA A 101 -22.32 -12.76 -0.19
CA ALA A 101 -21.51 -13.96 0.01
C ALA A 101 -21.89 -15.11 -0.93
N ALA A 102 -23.16 -15.21 -1.31
CA ALA A 102 -23.63 -16.24 -2.23
C ALA A 102 -22.93 -16.21 -3.62
N TYR A 103 -22.34 -15.08 -4.05
CA TYR A 103 -21.48 -15.05 -5.25
C TYR A 103 -20.23 -15.94 -5.13
N PHE A 104 -19.76 -16.20 -3.91
CA PHE A 104 -18.57 -17.00 -3.63
C PHE A 104 -18.89 -18.46 -3.24
N ALA A 105 -20.17 -18.81 -3.12
CA ALA A 105 -20.63 -20.11 -2.64
C ALA A 105 -20.08 -21.29 -3.45
N LYS A 106 -19.92 -21.09 -4.77
CA LYS A 106 -19.53 -22.13 -5.74
C LYS A 106 -18.01 -22.22 -5.96
N ILE A 107 -17.17 -21.72 -5.06
CA ILE A 107 -15.72 -21.89 -5.16
C ILE A 107 -15.33 -23.29 -4.68
N GLY A 108 -15.01 -24.18 -5.64
CA GLY A 108 -14.48 -25.51 -5.40
C GLY A 108 -12.96 -25.49 -5.22
N ARG A 109 -12.45 -26.42 -4.39
CA ARG A 109 -11.01 -26.59 -4.13
C ARG A 109 -10.63 -28.06 -4.19
N LYS A 110 -9.50 -28.37 -4.81
CA LYS A 110 -8.92 -29.73 -4.89
C LYS A 110 -7.42 -29.69 -4.61
N GLY A 111 -6.95 -30.52 -3.69
CA GLY A 111 -5.55 -30.59 -3.27
C GLY A 111 -5.43 -30.92 -1.78
N THR A 112 -4.23 -30.84 -1.21
CA THR A 112 -4.00 -31.15 0.21
C THR A 112 -4.50 -30.06 1.17
N GLY A 113 -5.03 -28.94 0.65
CA GLY A 113 -5.55 -27.85 1.47
C GLY A 113 -4.46 -27.01 2.16
N LEU A 114 -4.84 -26.38 3.27
CA LEU A 114 -3.92 -25.67 4.17
C LEU A 114 -3.42 -26.65 5.24
N SER A 115 -2.13 -26.59 5.56
CA SER A 115 -1.55 -27.32 6.68
C SER A 115 -0.51 -26.44 7.39
N PRO A 116 -0.95 -25.36 8.08
CA PRO A 116 -0.02 -24.48 8.79
C PRO A 116 0.79 -25.27 9.84
N PRO A 117 2.07 -24.94 10.08
CA PRO A 117 2.79 -23.77 9.55
C PRO A 117 3.44 -23.96 8.17
N ILE A 118 3.33 -25.15 7.55
CA ILE A 118 3.98 -25.47 6.26
C ILE A 118 2.94 -25.91 5.22
N SER A 119 2.31 -24.92 4.57
CA SER A 119 1.40 -25.15 3.44
C SER A 119 2.16 -25.28 2.11
N GLY A 120 2.93 -26.36 1.93
CA GLY A 120 3.86 -26.53 0.79
C GLY A 120 3.24 -26.97 -0.55
N SER A 121 1.99 -27.39 -0.57
CA SER A 121 1.36 -28.00 -1.76
C SER A 121 0.55 -27.02 -2.60
N ALA A 122 0.42 -27.31 -3.89
CA ALA A 122 -0.52 -26.63 -4.77
C ALA A 122 -1.97 -26.96 -4.39
N GLU A 123 -2.87 -26.02 -4.63
CA GLU A 123 -4.32 -26.23 -4.57
C GLU A 123 -4.93 -25.73 -5.89
N MET A 124 -5.85 -26.50 -6.43
CA MET A 124 -6.64 -26.15 -7.60
C MET A 124 -7.93 -25.51 -7.15
N VAL A 125 -8.24 -24.33 -7.68
CA VAL A 125 -9.51 -23.63 -7.50
C VAL A 125 -10.30 -23.67 -8.80
N TYR A 126 -11.58 -23.99 -8.72
CA TYR A 126 -12.46 -24.15 -9.87
C TYR A 126 -13.89 -23.77 -9.48
N VAL A 127 -14.77 -23.61 -10.47
CA VAL A 127 -16.20 -23.39 -10.23
C VAL A 127 -16.87 -24.73 -9.97
N SER A 128 -17.42 -24.88 -8.77
CA SER A 128 -18.17 -26.05 -8.33
C SER A 128 -19.63 -25.96 -8.81
N ASP A 129 -20.23 -27.11 -9.09
CA ASP A 129 -21.67 -27.24 -9.33
C ASP A 129 -22.49 -27.10 -8.04
N ARG A 130 -21.87 -27.43 -6.90
CA ARG A 130 -22.41 -27.36 -5.55
C ARG A 130 -21.85 -26.17 -4.78
N GLY A 131 -22.64 -25.67 -3.82
CA GLY A 131 -22.26 -24.57 -2.93
C GLY A 131 -23.42 -23.61 -2.73
N GLU A 132 -23.77 -23.40 -1.47
CA GLU A 132 -24.89 -22.56 -1.05
C GLU A 132 -24.45 -21.74 0.18
N VAL A 133 -25.07 -20.57 0.36
CA VAL A 133 -24.91 -19.76 1.57
C VAL A 133 -26.28 -19.66 2.22
N GLN A 134 -26.35 -19.97 3.50
CA GLN A 134 -27.58 -19.89 4.29
C GLN A 134 -27.62 -18.60 5.10
N HIS A 135 -28.80 -18.02 5.22
CA HIS A 135 -29.03 -16.96 6.17
C HIS A 135 -28.94 -17.52 7.61
N PRO A 136 -28.13 -16.93 8.51
CA PRO A 136 -27.81 -17.54 9.81
C PRO A 136 -29.01 -17.62 10.76
N LEU A 137 -30.03 -16.77 10.60
CA LEU A 137 -31.22 -16.77 11.47
C LEU A 137 -32.37 -17.61 10.92
N THR A 138 -32.55 -17.67 9.60
CA THR A 138 -33.72 -18.32 8.98
C THR A 138 -33.37 -19.72 8.45
N GLY A 139 -32.09 -19.99 8.20
CA GLY A 139 -31.63 -21.23 7.56
C GLY A 139 -31.93 -21.30 6.06
N GLU A 140 -32.52 -20.25 5.47
CA GLU A 140 -32.86 -20.21 4.06
C GLU A 140 -31.61 -20.06 3.19
N ASN A 141 -31.60 -20.76 2.06
CA ASN A 141 -30.55 -20.60 1.06
C ASN A 141 -30.74 -19.26 0.33
N LEU A 142 -29.69 -18.43 0.34
CA LEU A 142 -29.71 -17.13 -0.33
C LEU A 142 -29.12 -17.21 -1.74
N ALA A 143 -29.79 -16.56 -2.68
CA ALA A 143 -29.28 -16.36 -4.03
C ALA A 143 -28.24 -15.21 -4.07
N PRO A 144 -27.28 -15.24 -5.01
CA PRO A 144 -26.36 -14.12 -5.22
C PRO A 144 -27.10 -12.81 -5.47
N LYS A 145 -26.79 -11.78 -4.67
CA LYS A 145 -27.47 -10.48 -4.70
C LYS A 145 -26.43 -9.35 -4.59
N PRO A 146 -26.40 -8.36 -5.51
CA PRO A 146 -25.54 -7.20 -5.35
C PRO A 146 -25.99 -6.34 -4.15
N LEU A 147 -25.10 -5.49 -3.64
CA LEU A 147 -25.46 -4.60 -2.52
C LEU A 147 -26.55 -3.60 -2.89
N PHE A 148 -26.61 -3.19 -4.17
CA PHE A 148 -27.65 -2.31 -4.67
C PHE A 148 -27.80 -2.50 -6.18
N GLY A 149 -28.92 -2.03 -6.71
CA GLY A 149 -29.26 -2.18 -8.12
C GLY A 149 -29.38 -3.65 -8.52
N GLU A 150 -29.11 -3.93 -9.79
CA GLU A 150 -29.19 -5.28 -10.36
C GLU A 150 -27.83 -5.68 -10.92
N ALA A 151 -27.50 -6.97 -10.79
CA ALA A 151 -26.34 -7.57 -11.43
C ALA A 151 -26.77 -8.34 -12.68
N PRO A 152 -25.88 -8.56 -13.66
CA PRO A 152 -26.21 -9.38 -14.82
C PRO A 152 -26.73 -10.77 -14.44
N GLU A 153 -27.66 -11.30 -15.24
CA GLU A 153 -28.24 -12.62 -15.01
C GLU A 153 -27.16 -13.71 -14.97
N ILE A 154 -27.26 -14.61 -13.99
CA ILE A 154 -26.34 -15.73 -13.83
C ILE A 154 -26.93 -16.94 -14.54
N SER A 155 -26.42 -17.24 -15.74
CA SER A 155 -26.85 -18.44 -16.48
C SER A 155 -26.54 -19.72 -15.70
N ALA A 156 -27.38 -20.74 -15.85
CA ALA A 156 -27.16 -22.04 -15.21
C ALA A 156 -25.78 -22.62 -15.55
N GLY A 157 -25.05 -23.09 -14.53
CA GLY A 157 -23.70 -23.63 -14.68
C GLY A 157 -22.59 -22.60 -14.90
N SER A 158 -22.91 -21.30 -14.97
CA SER A 158 -21.91 -20.24 -15.06
C SER A 158 -21.31 -19.89 -13.69
N ASP A 159 -20.17 -19.20 -13.69
CA ASP A 159 -19.50 -18.71 -12.48
C ASP A 159 -20.21 -17.44 -11.97
N PRO A 160 -20.87 -17.46 -10.79
CA PRO A 160 -21.55 -16.29 -10.24
C PRO A 160 -20.63 -15.09 -10.06
N ARG A 161 -19.33 -15.32 -9.82
CA ARG A 161 -18.34 -14.26 -9.61
C ARG A 161 -18.14 -13.39 -10.85
N ARG A 162 -18.50 -13.89 -12.05
CA ARG A 162 -18.49 -13.08 -13.28
C ARG A 162 -19.56 -12.00 -13.26
N ALA A 163 -20.76 -12.32 -12.79
CA ALA A 163 -21.83 -11.35 -12.61
C ALA A 163 -21.46 -10.33 -11.52
N LEU A 164 -20.86 -10.80 -10.42
CA LEU A 164 -20.32 -9.91 -9.38
C LEU A 164 -19.28 -8.94 -9.95
N ALA A 165 -18.26 -9.44 -10.63
CA ALA A 165 -17.21 -8.60 -11.20
C ALA A 165 -17.77 -7.62 -12.25
N ALA A 166 -18.74 -8.03 -13.05
CA ALA A 166 -19.42 -7.14 -14.01
C ALA A 166 -20.22 -6.03 -13.30
N TRP A 167 -20.95 -6.35 -12.24
CA TRP A 167 -21.67 -5.36 -11.44
C TRP A 167 -20.72 -4.40 -10.71
N MET A 168 -19.65 -4.92 -10.10
CA MET A 168 -18.67 -4.10 -9.39
C MET A 168 -18.04 -3.06 -10.30
N THR A 169 -17.68 -3.44 -11.53
CA THR A 169 -17.01 -2.56 -12.49
C THR A 169 -17.99 -1.84 -13.42
N SER A 170 -19.30 -1.86 -13.13
CA SER A 170 -20.30 -1.20 -13.98
C SER A 170 -20.28 0.32 -13.80
N ASP A 171 -20.75 1.04 -14.81
CA ASP A 171 -20.87 2.51 -14.76
C ASP A 171 -21.88 2.97 -13.69
N ASP A 172 -22.86 2.13 -13.39
CA ASP A 172 -23.89 2.37 -12.36
C ASP A 172 -23.36 2.15 -10.93
N ASN A 173 -22.15 1.60 -10.77
CA ASN A 173 -21.53 1.41 -9.47
C ASN A 173 -20.57 2.59 -9.14
N PRO A 174 -20.97 3.55 -8.27
CA PRO A 174 -20.11 4.68 -7.94
C PRO A 174 -18.93 4.28 -7.05
N TYR A 175 -19.13 3.27 -6.19
CA TYR A 175 -18.17 2.90 -5.14
C TYR A 175 -16.85 2.40 -5.70
N PHE A 176 -16.89 1.64 -6.81
CA PHE A 176 -15.70 1.03 -7.38
C PHE A 176 -14.63 2.04 -7.81
N ALA A 177 -15.04 3.10 -8.52
CA ALA A 177 -14.13 4.17 -8.91
C ALA A 177 -13.79 5.08 -7.73
N GLN A 178 -14.77 5.41 -6.88
CA GLN A 178 -14.58 6.31 -5.73
C GLN A 178 -13.57 5.76 -4.72
N VAL A 179 -13.66 4.49 -4.32
CA VAL A 179 -12.74 3.94 -3.32
C VAL A 179 -11.30 3.94 -3.85
N MET A 180 -11.09 3.65 -5.14
CA MET A 180 -9.76 3.70 -5.74
C MET A 180 -9.23 5.14 -5.82
N ALA A 181 -10.06 6.07 -6.30
CA ALA A 181 -9.72 7.49 -6.33
C ALA A 181 -9.32 7.99 -4.93
N ASN A 182 -10.10 7.63 -3.92
CA ASN A 182 -9.84 7.99 -2.53
C ASN A 182 -8.55 7.37 -1.98
N ARG A 183 -8.25 6.11 -2.29
CA ARG A 183 -7.01 5.43 -1.89
C ARG A 183 -5.77 6.07 -2.53
N ILE A 184 -5.82 6.39 -3.83
CA ILE A 184 -4.71 7.08 -4.52
C ILE A 184 -4.53 8.50 -3.97
N TRP A 185 -5.64 9.21 -3.74
CA TRP A 185 -5.61 10.51 -3.10
C TRP A 185 -4.96 10.45 -1.72
N ALA A 186 -5.36 9.50 -0.87
CA ALA A 186 -4.80 9.33 0.46
C ALA A 186 -3.30 9.01 0.45
N ASP A 187 -2.85 8.20 -0.51
CA ASP A 187 -1.43 7.87 -0.62
C ASP A 187 -0.57 9.09 -0.98
N LEU A 188 -1.08 9.91 -1.90
CA LEU A 188 -0.40 11.09 -2.42
C LEU A 188 -0.49 12.29 -1.48
N MET A 189 -1.65 12.51 -0.84
CA MET A 189 -2.00 13.70 -0.05
C MET A 189 -1.98 13.46 1.46
N GLY A 190 -1.80 12.21 1.91
CA GLY A 190 -1.66 11.82 3.33
C GLY A 190 -2.94 11.56 4.09
N ARG A 191 -4.07 11.95 3.54
CA ARG A 191 -5.40 11.65 4.09
C ARG A 191 -6.37 11.43 2.94
N GLY A 192 -7.31 10.52 3.10
CA GLY A 192 -8.39 10.35 2.12
C GLY A 192 -9.38 11.51 2.15
N LEU A 193 -10.05 11.75 1.01
CA LEU A 193 -11.27 12.56 0.99
C LEU A 193 -12.33 11.94 1.90
N VAL A 194 -12.39 10.61 1.95
CA VAL A 194 -13.06 9.82 3.00
C VAL A 194 -11.97 9.19 3.86
N GLU A 195 -12.09 9.31 5.18
CA GLU A 195 -11.17 8.68 6.14
C GLU A 195 -11.99 7.92 7.19
N PRO A 196 -11.78 6.60 7.42
CA PRO A 196 -10.83 5.72 6.73
C PRO A 196 -11.04 5.59 5.22
N VAL A 197 -9.95 5.28 4.48
CA VAL A 197 -9.96 5.28 2.99
C VAL A 197 -10.95 4.32 2.34
N ASP A 198 -11.45 3.36 3.10
CA ASP A 198 -12.33 2.26 2.70
C ASP A 198 -13.61 2.16 3.54
N ASP A 199 -14.07 3.29 4.09
CA ASP A 199 -15.32 3.44 4.85
C ASP A 199 -16.27 4.46 4.17
N LEU A 200 -16.62 4.19 2.90
CA LEU A 200 -17.49 5.02 2.07
C LEU A 200 -18.96 4.78 2.46
N ARG A 201 -19.49 5.65 3.32
CA ARG A 201 -20.88 5.58 3.77
C ARG A 201 -21.49 6.97 3.97
N ALA A 202 -22.82 7.03 3.97
CA ALA A 202 -23.56 8.30 4.10
C ALA A 202 -23.24 9.06 5.40
N THR A 203 -22.94 8.34 6.48
CA THR A 203 -22.58 8.88 7.81
C THR A 203 -21.09 9.21 7.94
N ASN A 204 -20.28 8.90 6.92
CA ASN A 204 -18.87 9.29 6.80
C ASN A 204 -18.66 9.98 5.44
N PRO A 205 -19.27 11.16 5.20
CA PRO A 205 -19.23 11.80 3.91
C PRO A 205 -17.81 12.27 3.57
N PRO A 206 -17.45 12.31 2.27
CA PRO A 206 -16.17 12.89 1.86
C PRO A 206 -16.04 14.35 2.31
N SER A 207 -14.82 14.79 2.65
CA SER A 207 -14.54 16.20 2.96
C SER A 207 -14.81 17.12 1.77
N ASN A 208 -14.72 16.58 0.54
CA ASN A 208 -15.15 17.25 -0.68
C ASN A 208 -15.83 16.24 -1.64
N PRO A 209 -17.17 16.11 -1.60
CA PRO A 209 -17.90 15.14 -2.43
C PRO A 209 -17.78 15.41 -3.94
N ALA A 210 -17.79 16.69 -4.35
CA ALA A 210 -17.68 17.07 -5.76
C ALA A 210 -16.33 16.63 -6.35
N LEU A 211 -15.24 16.83 -5.59
CA LEU A 211 -13.91 16.38 -6.00
C LEU A 211 -13.81 14.86 -6.10
N LEU A 212 -14.33 14.12 -5.11
CA LEU A 212 -14.30 12.65 -5.15
C LEU A 212 -15.06 12.12 -6.38
N ASN A 213 -16.23 12.69 -6.67
CA ASN A 213 -17.04 12.30 -7.83
C ASN A 213 -16.31 12.61 -9.15
N GLU A 214 -15.71 13.80 -9.28
CA GLU A 214 -14.95 14.18 -10.47
C GLU A 214 -13.75 13.24 -10.70
N LEU A 215 -12.99 12.91 -9.65
CA LEU A 215 -11.88 11.97 -9.76
C LEU A 215 -12.35 10.56 -10.15
N ALA A 216 -13.46 10.09 -9.60
CA ALA A 216 -14.04 8.80 -9.93
C ALA A 216 -14.54 8.75 -11.38
N GLU A 217 -15.21 9.80 -11.84
CA GLU A 217 -15.66 9.92 -13.23
C GLU A 217 -14.51 10.01 -14.23
N ASP A 218 -13.49 10.84 -13.97
CA ASP A 218 -12.30 10.92 -14.82
C ASP A 218 -11.59 9.57 -14.87
N PHE A 219 -11.43 8.90 -13.73
CA PHE A 219 -10.82 7.57 -13.67
C PHE A 219 -11.56 6.55 -14.54
N ARG A 220 -12.90 6.53 -14.48
CA ARG A 220 -13.75 5.70 -15.35
C ARG A 220 -13.58 6.06 -16.82
N LYS A 221 -13.68 7.36 -17.18
CA LYS A 221 -13.51 7.86 -18.56
C LYS A 221 -12.13 7.53 -19.14
N GLN A 222 -11.11 7.37 -18.28
CA GLN A 222 -9.76 6.98 -18.65
C GLN A 222 -9.56 5.46 -18.70
N ASN A 223 -10.63 4.66 -18.71
CA ASN A 223 -10.62 3.20 -18.67
C ASN A 223 -9.85 2.67 -17.46
N TYR A 224 -10.08 3.27 -16.29
CA TYR A 224 -9.52 2.81 -15.03
C TYR A 224 -7.97 2.73 -15.00
N ASP A 225 -7.30 3.63 -15.73
CA ASP A 225 -5.84 3.73 -15.78
C ASP A 225 -5.28 4.42 -14.52
N LEU A 226 -4.63 3.63 -13.65
CA LEU A 226 -4.07 4.10 -12.39
C LEU A 226 -2.96 5.15 -12.59
N LYS A 227 -2.13 5.03 -13.63
CA LYS A 227 -1.04 6.00 -13.88
C LYS A 227 -1.60 7.35 -14.28
N LYS A 228 -2.69 7.38 -15.05
CA LYS A 228 -3.38 8.63 -15.40
C LYS A 228 -4.05 9.28 -14.20
N LEU A 229 -4.68 8.49 -13.32
CA LEU A 229 -5.23 9.00 -12.06
C LEU A 229 -4.14 9.60 -11.16
N ILE A 230 -3.02 8.88 -10.98
CA ILE A 230 -1.86 9.38 -10.22
C ILE A 230 -1.34 10.68 -10.84
N ARG A 231 -1.18 10.72 -12.17
CA ARG A 231 -0.74 11.93 -12.88
C ARG A 231 -1.70 13.09 -12.62
N ARG A 232 -3.01 12.87 -12.72
CA ARG A 232 -4.04 13.91 -12.52
C ARG A 232 -3.93 14.55 -11.14
N VAL A 233 -3.74 13.74 -10.10
CA VAL A 233 -3.52 14.24 -8.72
C VAL A 233 -2.18 14.97 -8.62
N ALA A 234 -1.08 14.35 -9.06
CA ALA A 234 0.27 14.88 -8.94
C ALA A 234 0.51 16.18 -9.74
N THR A 235 -0.26 16.43 -10.80
CA THR A 235 -0.21 17.68 -11.58
C THR A 235 -1.27 18.70 -11.17
N SER A 236 -2.02 18.45 -10.09
CA SER A 236 -3.04 19.37 -9.61
C SER A 236 -2.44 20.55 -8.84
N TYR A 237 -3.14 21.69 -8.83
CA TYR A 237 -2.78 22.83 -8.00
C TYR A 237 -2.67 22.45 -6.52
N VAL A 238 -3.61 21.63 -6.02
CA VAL A 238 -3.68 21.22 -4.61
C VAL A 238 -2.47 20.39 -4.20
N TYR A 239 -1.97 19.51 -5.09
CA TYR A 239 -0.75 18.73 -4.84
C TYR A 239 0.51 19.61 -4.77
N GLY A 240 0.54 20.71 -5.54
CA GLY A 240 1.66 21.65 -5.55
C GLY A 240 1.61 22.76 -4.49
N LEU A 241 0.67 22.70 -3.54
CA LEU A 241 0.60 23.68 -2.45
C LEU A 241 1.81 23.53 -1.52
N SER A 242 2.27 24.65 -0.96
CA SER A 242 3.30 24.62 0.09
C SER A 242 2.82 23.85 1.32
N SER A 243 3.73 23.15 2.00
CA SER A 243 3.46 22.55 3.32
C SER A 243 3.57 23.53 4.49
N LEU A 244 4.14 24.73 4.26
CA LEU A 244 4.23 25.79 5.26
C LEU A 244 2.84 26.36 5.55
N PRO A 245 2.36 26.26 6.80
CA PRO A 245 1.07 26.84 7.16
C PRO A 245 1.15 28.36 7.25
N THR A 246 0.01 28.98 6.97
CA THR A 246 -0.34 30.34 7.36
C THR A 246 -1.19 30.30 8.64
N GLU A 247 -1.37 31.45 9.29
CA GLU A 247 -2.27 31.55 10.46
C GLU A 247 -3.70 31.07 10.17
N ARG A 248 -4.15 31.16 8.91
CA ARG A 248 -5.52 30.81 8.52
C ARG A 248 -5.73 29.31 8.29
N ASN A 249 -4.68 28.54 8.02
CA ASN A 249 -4.78 27.13 7.64
C ASN A 249 -3.93 26.18 8.48
N ILE A 250 -3.23 26.67 9.52
CA ILE A 250 -2.45 25.83 10.41
C ILE A 250 -3.28 24.71 11.06
N ALA A 251 -4.54 25.01 11.39
CA ALA A 251 -5.49 24.08 11.99
C ALA A 251 -6.26 23.21 10.98
N ASP A 252 -6.08 23.43 9.68
CA ASP A 252 -6.72 22.59 8.68
C ASP A 252 -5.98 21.25 8.56
N THR A 253 -6.72 20.17 8.79
CA THR A 253 -6.21 18.79 8.76
C THR A 253 -6.95 17.89 7.77
N ARG A 254 -7.91 18.44 7.00
CA ARG A 254 -8.76 17.62 6.10
C ARG A 254 -9.24 18.28 4.82
N ASN A 255 -9.08 19.59 4.66
CA ASN A 255 -9.61 20.34 3.51
C ASN A 255 -8.55 20.67 2.45
N TYR A 256 -7.30 20.24 2.65
CA TYR A 256 -6.20 20.38 1.70
C TYR A 256 -5.91 21.83 1.31
N SER A 257 -6.05 22.75 2.25
CA SER A 257 -5.65 24.16 2.06
C SER A 257 -4.13 24.39 2.06
N ARG A 258 -3.36 23.31 2.21
CA ARG A 258 -1.90 23.20 2.11
C ARG A 258 -1.52 21.74 1.90
N TYR A 259 -0.27 21.47 1.55
CA TYR A 259 0.24 20.09 1.58
C TYR A 259 0.49 19.64 3.03
N TYR A 260 0.06 18.43 3.36
CA TYR A 260 0.32 17.85 4.68
C TYR A 260 1.59 17.03 4.63
N ARG A 261 2.57 17.36 5.47
CA ARG A 261 3.82 16.59 5.54
C ARG A 261 3.52 15.15 5.91
N GLN A 262 4.12 14.24 5.15
CA GLN A 262 3.96 12.81 5.38
C GLN A 262 5.31 12.18 5.59
N ARG A 263 5.40 11.28 6.57
CA ARG A 263 6.57 10.45 6.74
C ARG A 263 6.70 9.51 5.53
N LEU A 264 7.90 9.40 5.00
CA LEU A 264 8.20 8.39 3.99
C LEU A 264 7.98 6.98 4.56
N ARG A 265 7.46 6.07 3.72
CA ARG A 265 7.25 4.67 4.12
C ARG A 265 8.57 4.01 4.47
N ALA A 266 8.55 3.04 5.37
CA ALA A 266 9.73 2.32 5.85
C ALA A 266 10.63 1.82 4.69
N GLU A 267 10.02 1.22 3.68
CA GLU A 267 10.72 0.69 2.51
C GLU A 267 11.39 1.80 1.69
N VAL A 268 10.70 2.94 1.53
CA VAL A 268 11.20 4.11 0.79
C VAL A 268 12.35 4.77 1.54
N LEU A 269 12.26 4.88 2.87
CA LEU A 269 13.35 5.42 3.69
C LEU A 269 14.60 4.54 3.63
N LEU A 270 14.43 3.21 3.74
CA LEU A 270 15.58 2.30 3.65
C LEU A 270 16.22 2.35 2.27
N ASP A 271 15.40 2.37 1.21
CA ASP A 271 15.86 2.52 -0.17
C ASP A 271 16.58 3.87 -0.38
N ALA A 272 16.10 4.95 0.23
CA ALA A 272 16.74 6.27 0.17
C ALA A 272 18.12 6.25 0.85
N VAL A 273 18.26 5.61 2.01
CA VAL A 273 19.57 5.44 2.67
C VAL A 273 20.52 4.65 1.76
N VAL A 274 20.04 3.57 1.13
CA VAL A 274 20.85 2.78 0.18
C VAL A 274 21.28 3.62 -1.01
N ASP A 275 20.40 4.44 -1.58
CA ASP A 275 20.73 5.30 -2.72
C ASP A 275 21.72 6.42 -2.35
N ILE A 276 21.52 7.06 -1.20
CA ILE A 276 22.40 8.12 -0.68
C ILE A 276 23.80 7.59 -0.41
N THR A 277 23.89 6.43 0.25
CA THR A 277 25.16 5.83 0.66
C THR A 277 25.82 4.99 -0.44
N ASP A 278 25.07 4.54 -1.45
CA ASP A 278 25.53 3.58 -2.48
C ASP A 278 25.98 2.23 -1.88
N VAL A 279 25.55 1.92 -0.64
CA VAL A 279 25.85 0.67 0.06
C VAL A 279 24.58 -0.20 0.10
N PRO A 280 24.53 -1.30 -0.67
CA PRO A 280 23.32 -2.10 -0.84
C PRO A 280 22.87 -2.71 0.49
N GLU A 281 21.56 -2.94 0.61
CA GLU A 281 20.99 -3.80 1.63
C GLU A 281 20.82 -5.21 1.06
N SER A 282 20.95 -6.22 1.92
CA SER A 282 20.70 -7.61 1.55
C SER A 282 19.45 -8.11 2.28
N PHE A 283 18.58 -8.78 1.55
CA PHE A 283 17.36 -9.36 2.07
C PHE A 283 17.34 -10.85 1.80
N ASP A 284 16.98 -11.65 2.81
CA ASP A 284 16.89 -13.09 2.65
C ASP A 284 15.86 -13.47 1.57
N ALA A 285 16.18 -14.50 0.80
CA ALA A 285 15.36 -14.99 -0.31
C ALA A 285 15.02 -13.92 -1.37
N MET A 286 15.89 -12.91 -1.52
CA MET A 286 15.85 -11.91 -2.59
C MET A 286 17.13 -11.97 -3.42
N PRO A 287 17.08 -11.64 -4.72
CA PRO A 287 18.29 -11.44 -5.52
C PRO A 287 19.19 -10.34 -4.92
N PRO A 288 20.52 -10.38 -5.16
CA PRO A 288 21.42 -9.29 -4.80
C PRO A 288 20.95 -7.95 -5.35
N ASN A 289 21.17 -6.87 -4.58
CA ASN A 289 20.76 -5.50 -4.91
C ASN A 289 19.24 -5.28 -5.04
N SER A 290 18.43 -6.16 -4.44
CA SER A 290 17.00 -5.91 -4.31
C SER A 290 16.72 -4.72 -3.40
N SER A 291 15.75 -3.90 -3.77
CA SER A 291 15.23 -2.80 -2.96
C SER A 291 14.22 -3.30 -1.92
N ALA A 292 14.07 -2.58 -0.81
CA ALA A 292 13.11 -2.89 0.24
C ALA A 292 11.67 -2.94 -0.29
N LYS A 293 11.31 -2.05 -1.23
CA LYS A 293 10.00 -2.05 -1.90
C LYS A 293 9.74 -3.30 -2.78
N GLN A 294 10.79 -4.07 -3.10
CA GLN A 294 10.68 -5.33 -3.85
C GLN A 294 10.43 -6.55 -2.97
N ILE A 295 10.53 -6.42 -1.64
CA ILE A 295 10.26 -7.53 -0.72
C ILE A 295 8.83 -8.05 -0.95
N TRP A 296 8.73 -9.36 -1.22
CA TRP A 296 7.46 -10.03 -1.52
C TRP A 296 6.83 -10.69 -0.28
N THR A 297 7.53 -10.70 0.86
CA THR A 297 7.11 -11.38 2.09
C THR A 297 7.52 -10.63 3.34
N HIS A 298 6.64 -10.59 4.34
CA HIS A 298 6.95 -10.04 5.67
C HIS A 298 7.86 -10.95 6.51
N ARG A 299 8.31 -12.10 5.97
CA ARG A 299 9.27 -13.00 6.63
C ARG A 299 10.72 -12.52 6.58
N VAL A 300 11.03 -11.52 5.75
CA VAL A 300 12.37 -10.94 5.68
C VAL A 300 12.63 -10.19 6.98
N ASP A 301 13.69 -10.55 7.72
CA ASP A 301 14.05 -9.86 8.94
C ASP A 301 14.61 -8.46 8.63
N SER A 302 14.09 -7.43 9.31
CA SER A 302 14.61 -6.07 9.20
C SER A 302 14.09 -5.18 10.32
N LEU A 303 14.94 -4.98 11.33
CA LEU A 303 14.68 -4.04 12.42
C LEU A 303 14.34 -2.62 11.94
N PHE A 304 14.95 -2.18 10.84
CA PHE A 304 14.61 -0.87 10.25
C PHE A 304 13.17 -0.84 9.75
N LEU A 305 12.76 -1.85 8.97
CA LEU A 305 11.41 -1.87 8.44
C LEU A 305 10.36 -2.00 9.56
N ASP A 306 10.66 -2.78 10.59
CA ASP A 306 9.82 -2.92 11.79
C ASP A 306 9.71 -1.60 12.56
N ALA A 307 10.82 -0.94 12.87
CA ALA A 307 10.84 0.33 13.60
C ALA A 307 10.06 1.44 12.86
N PHE A 308 10.08 1.43 11.53
CA PHE A 308 9.40 2.42 10.70
C PHE A 308 7.97 2.02 10.28
N GLY A 309 7.40 0.98 10.90
CA GLY A 309 5.98 0.65 10.79
C GLY A 309 5.61 -0.01 9.47
N ARG A 310 6.43 -0.95 8.96
CA ARG A 310 5.97 -1.85 7.90
C ARG A 310 4.71 -2.61 8.36
N PRO A 311 3.83 -3.03 7.45
CA PRO A 311 2.61 -3.73 7.84
C PRO A 311 2.90 -5.07 8.52
N ASP A 312 2.09 -5.41 9.52
CA ASP A 312 2.12 -6.70 10.23
C ASP A 312 1.31 -7.75 9.44
N PRO A 313 1.93 -8.85 8.97
CA PRO A 313 1.24 -9.91 8.22
C PRO A 313 0.19 -10.68 9.02
N ASN A 314 0.09 -10.49 10.34
CA ASN A 314 -0.90 -11.16 11.19
C ASN A 314 -2.14 -10.30 11.48
N GLN A 315 -2.15 -9.04 11.06
CA GLN A 315 -3.34 -8.18 11.14
C GLN A 315 -4.29 -8.44 9.98
N ASP A 316 -5.58 -8.16 10.16
CA ASP A 316 -6.58 -8.28 9.11
C ASP A 316 -7.47 -7.02 9.02
N PRO A 317 -7.37 -6.22 7.95
CA PRO A 317 -6.45 -6.38 6.82
C PRO A 317 -4.98 -6.08 7.21
N PRO A 318 -3.99 -6.80 6.64
CA PRO A 318 -2.56 -6.65 6.99
C PRO A 318 -1.93 -5.39 6.37
N CYS A 319 -2.71 -4.34 6.14
CA CYS A 319 -2.30 -3.14 5.43
C CYS A 319 -2.14 -1.91 6.31
N GLU A 320 -2.53 -2.00 7.58
CA GLU A 320 -2.38 -0.88 8.52
C GLU A 320 -0.90 -0.55 8.69
N ARG A 321 -0.58 0.73 8.51
CA ARG A 321 0.77 1.27 8.62
C ARG A 321 0.75 2.33 9.71
N THR A 322 1.70 2.24 10.65
CA THR A 322 1.83 3.26 11.68
C THR A 322 2.44 4.51 11.06
N THR A 323 1.64 5.54 10.79
CA THR A 323 2.13 6.80 10.23
C THR A 323 2.71 7.75 11.27
N GLU A 324 2.41 7.50 12.54
CA GLU A 324 2.91 8.29 13.65
C GLU A 324 4.43 8.16 13.83
N THR A 325 5.02 9.27 14.30
CA THR A 325 6.42 9.30 14.69
C THR A 325 6.59 8.74 16.09
N SER A 326 7.63 7.95 16.31
CA SER A 326 7.96 7.44 17.65
C SER A 326 9.39 7.77 18.06
N ILE A 327 9.62 7.82 19.37
CA ILE A 327 10.98 7.94 19.95
C ILE A 327 11.87 6.79 19.45
N VAL A 328 11.29 5.59 19.29
CA VAL A 328 12.00 4.41 18.79
C VAL A 328 12.55 4.64 17.37
N GLN A 329 11.81 5.32 16.50
CA GLN A 329 12.27 5.65 15.14
C GLN A 329 13.46 6.61 15.15
N ALA A 330 13.36 7.68 15.95
CA ALA A 330 14.46 8.65 16.10
C ALA A 330 15.71 7.99 16.69
N LEU A 331 15.55 7.21 17.77
CA LEU A 331 16.65 6.46 18.38
C LEU A 331 17.24 5.42 17.43
N HIS A 332 16.43 4.80 16.56
CA HIS A 332 16.93 3.87 15.56
C HIS A 332 17.84 4.57 14.54
N LEU A 333 17.46 5.73 14.01
CA LEU A 333 18.32 6.48 13.07
C LEU A 333 19.65 6.87 13.70
N MET A 334 19.61 7.32 14.96
CA MET A 334 20.79 7.81 15.65
C MET A 334 21.77 6.69 16.04
N ASN A 335 21.24 5.52 16.44
CA ASN A 335 22.04 4.47 17.09
C ASN A 335 22.18 3.18 16.27
N SER A 336 21.56 3.09 15.08
CA SER A 336 21.66 1.88 14.26
C SER A 336 23.06 1.69 13.70
N GLU A 337 23.73 0.65 14.19
CA GLU A 337 25.05 0.23 13.70
C GLU A 337 25.01 -0.10 12.19
N LYS A 338 23.89 -0.63 11.69
CA LYS A 338 23.72 -0.90 10.25
C LYS A 338 23.73 0.40 9.43
N LEU A 339 23.02 1.43 9.90
CA LEU A 339 22.99 2.73 9.21
C LEU A 339 24.35 3.42 9.29
N SER A 340 24.97 3.44 10.48
CA SER A 340 26.31 4.00 10.67
C SER A 340 27.33 3.33 9.74
N ARG A 341 27.34 2.00 9.66
CA ARG A 341 28.23 1.25 8.75
C ARG A 341 27.99 1.54 7.27
N LYS A 342 26.77 1.86 6.85
CA LYS A 342 26.50 2.26 5.45
C LYS A 342 27.12 3.61 5.13
N ILE A 343 27.06 4.56 6.06
CA ILE A 343 27.65 5.90 5.89
C ILE A 343 29.18 5.81 5.89
N THR A 344 29.75 5.11 6.87
CA THR A 344 31.21 5.05 7.12
C THR A 344 31.94 4.01 6.28
N SER A 345 31.24 3.19 5.49
CA SER A 345 31.87 2.20 4.61
C SER A 345 32.84 2.86 3.63
N ASP A 346 34.03 2.27 3.43
CA ASP A 346 34.98 2.72 2.39
C ASP A 346 34.40 2.69 0.97
N LYS A 347 33.35 1.89 0.75
CA LYS A 347 32.66 1.79 -0.54
C LYS A 347 31.55 2.82 -0.69
N SER A 348 31.19 3.52 0.38
CA SER A 348 30.07 4.45 0.38
C SER A 348 30.36 5.64 -0.53
N ARG A 349 29.30 6.22 -1.08
CA ARG A 349 29.38 7.47 -1.82
C ARG A 349 29.89 8.62 -0.94
N VAL A 350 29.61 8.58 0.35
CA VAL A 350 30.09 9.55 1.34
C VAL A 350 31.62 9.49 1.43
N ALA A 351 32.21 8.29 1.52
CA ALA A 351 33.66 8.10 1.50
C ALA A 351 34.29 8.51 0.16
N LYS A 352 33.63 8.23 -0.98
CA LYS A 352 34.06 8.69 -2.30
C LYS A 352 34.05 10.23 -2.41
N LEU A 353 33.05 10.91 -1.82
CA LEU A 353 33.00 12.37 -1.79
C LEU A 353 34.11 12.96 -0.93
N ALA A 354 34.33 12.39 0.26
CA ALA A 354 35.39 12.81 1.16
C ALA A 354 36.79 12.72 0.53
N THR A 355 37.04 11.68 -0.27
CA THR A 355 38.33 11.44 -0.93
C THR A 355 38.46 12.13 -2.30
N SER A 356 37.43 12.84 -2.76
CA SER A 356 37.46 13.61 -4.01
C SER A 356 38.20 14.95 -3.87
N ASP A 357 38.62 15.51 -5.01
CA ASP A 357 39.27 16.83 -5.10
C ASP A 357 38.31 18.01 -4.95
N LYS A 358 37.00 17.76 -4.76
CA LYS A 358 35.99 18.82 -4.63
C LYS A 358 36.26 19.69 -3.39
N PRO A 359 36.14 21.02 -3.46
CA PRO A 359 36.21 21.84 -2.24
C PRO A 359 35.08 21.48 -1.27
N PRO A 360 35.24 21.69 0.05
CA PRO A 360 34.19 21.40 1.05
C PRO A 360 32.81 21.97 0.69
N ALA A 361 32.78 23.18 0.13
CA ALA A 361 31.55 23.83 -0.33
C ALA A 361 30.76 23.00 -1.35
N GLU A 362 31.44 22.34 -2.29
CA GLU A 362 30.83 21.49 -3.31
C GLU A 362 30.42 20.12 -2.75
N ILE A 363 31.14 19.61 -1.73
CA ILE A 363 30.74 18.39 -1.02
C ILE A 363 29.42 18.63 -0.28
N ILE A 364 29.30 19.77 0.41
CA ILE A 364 28.08 20.15 1.12
C ILE A 364 26.92 20.27 0.13
N GLU A 365 27.11 20.99 -0.99
CA GLU A 365 26.08 21.11 -2.02
C GLU A 365 25.64 19.74 -2.57
N GLU A 366 26.59 18.84 -2.84
CA GLU A 366 26.29 17.49 -3.30
C GLU A 366 25.48 16.68 -2.27
N LEU A 367 25.82 16.76 -0.98
CA LEU A 367 25.08 16.08 0.08
C LEU A 367 23.66 16.63 0.19
N TYR A 368 23.49 17.95 0.13
CA TYR A 368 22.17 18.60 0.14
C TYR A 368 21.30 18.18 -1.04
N LEU A 369 21.86 18.16 -2.26
CA LEU A 369 21.13 17.72 -3.43
C LEU A 369 20.74 16.24 -3.36
N ARG A 370 21.58 15.40 -2.75
CA ARG A 370 21.32 13.96 -2.64
C ARG A 370 20.34 13.60 -1.53
N ILE A 371 20.44 14.27 -0.38
CA ILE A 371 19.65 13.93 0.82
C ILE A 371 18.33 14.70 0.84
N TYR A 372 18.33 15.98 0.47
CA TYR A 372 17.16 16.87 0.54
C TYR A 372 16.63 17.32 -0.82
N SER A 373 17.27 16.93 -1.93
CA SER A 373 16.83 17.33 -3.29
C SER A 373 16.80 18.85 -3.52
N ARG A 374 17.59 19.62 -2.76
CA ARG A 374 17.73 21.08 -2.90
C ARG A 374 19.16 21.52 -2.61
N ARG A 375 19.49 22.77 -2.89
CA ARG A 375 20.76 23.38 -2.48
C ARG A 375 20.68 23.86 -1.01
N PRO A 376 21.81 23.96 -0.30
CA PRO A 376 21.84 24.59 1.01
C PRO A 376 21.55 26.09 0.89
N THR A 377 20.94 26.69 1.91
CA THR A 377 20.90 28.16 2.03
C THR A 377 22.29 28.70 2.37
N PRO A 378 22.56 30.01 2.21
CA PRO A 378 23.83 30.60 2.61
C PRO A 378 24.21 30.33 4.08
N GLU A 379 23.22 30.36 4.98
CA GLU A 379 23.41 30.11 6.41
C GLU A 379 23.73 28.63 6.70
N GLU A 380 23.03 27.71 6.03
CA GLU A 380 23.33 26.27 6.11
C GLU A 380 24.72 25.95 5.56
N GLN A 381 25.10 26.59 4.46
CA GLN A 381 26.42 26.44 3.84
C GLN A 381 27.53 26.88 4.80
N GLU A 382 27.38 28.06 5.41
CA GLU A 382 28.35 28.59 6.38
C GLU A 382 28.47 27.68 7.60
N LEU A 383 27.34 27.22 8.15
CA LEU A 383 27.31 26.31 9.28
C LEU A 383 28.04 24.99 8.97
N CYS A 384 27.77 24.39 7.79
CA CYS A 384 28.37 23.14 7.38
C CYS A 384 29.88 23.30 7.11
N LEU A 385 30.31 24.42 6.51
CA LEU A 385 31.73 24.72 6.31
C LEU A 385 32.49 24.82 7.65
N GLY A 386 31.82 25.27 8.71
CA GLY A 386 32.37 25.27 10.06
C GLY A 386 32.83 23.90 10.56
N LEU A 387 32.25 22.79 10.07
CA LEU A 387 32.69 21.43 10.39
C LEU A 387 34.05 21.11 9.75
N PHE A 388 34.26 21.53 8.51
CA PHE A 388 35.48 21.28 7.74
C PHE A 388 36.64 22.21 8.13
N ASN A 389 36.34 23.37 8.71
CA ASN A 389 37.33 24.39 9.06
C ASN A 389 37.90 24.25 10.48
N LYS A 390 37.54 23.20 11.24
CA LYS A 390 38.12 22.98 12.57
C LYS A 390 39.62 22.65 12.45
N PRO A 391 40.48 23.11 13.39
CA PRO A 391 41.93 22.92 13.29
C PRO A 391 42.39 21.47 13.08
N ASP A 392 41.67 20.51 13.67
CA ASP A 392 41.95 19.07 13.57
C ASP A 392 40.86 18.32 12.79
N ALA A 393 40.17 19.00 11.85
CA ALA A 393 39.11 18.39 11.07
C ALA A 393 39.67 17.27 10.18
N ASP A 394 39.34 16.02 10.49
CA ASP A 394 39.45 14.95 9.50
C ASP A 394 38.33 15.12 8.46
N ARG A 395 38.73 15.29 7.21
CA ARG A 395 37.81 15.57 6.10
C ARG A 395 36.79 14.45 5.88
N ARG A 396 37.21 13.20 6.07
CA ARG A 396 36.33 12.04 5.93
C ARG A 396 35.31 12.02 7.05
N GLN A 397 35.76 12.16 8.29
CA GLN A 397 34.90 12.25 9.45
C GLN A 397 33.91 13.42 9.34
N ALA A 398 34.34 14.62 8.93
CA ALA A 398 33.45 15.76 8.74
C ALA A 398 32.35 15.49 7.69
N THR A 399 32.69 14.78 6.61
CA THR A 399 31.73 14.40 5.56
C THR A 399 30.74 13.34 6.06
N GLU A 400 31.23 12.34 6.80
CA GLU A 400 30.43 11.27 7.40
C GLU A 400 29.49 11.79 8.49
N ASP A 401 29.99 12.65 9.39
CA ASP A 401 29.22 13.30 10.45
C ASP A 401 28.13 14.20 9.87
N LEU A 402 28.43 14.96 8.81
CA LEU A 402 27.43 15.79 8.13
C LEU A 402 26.34 14.92 7.49
N ALA A 403 26.71 13.86 6.75
CA ALA A 403 25.75 12.95 6.16
C ALA A 403 24.88 12.26 7.24
N TRP A 404 25.49 11.83 8.34
CA TRP A 404 24.77 11.25 9.47
C TRP A 404 23.80 12.25 10.10
N ALA A 405 24.24 13.49 10.36
CA ALA A 405 23.39 14.54 10.93
C ALA A 405 22.18 14.81 10.03
N MET A 406 22.40 14.90 8.71
CA MET A 406 21.33 15.16 7.73
C MET A 406 20.31 14.01 7.65
N LEU A 407 20.77 12.75 7.68
CA LEU A 407 19.89 11.57 7.69
C LEU A 407 19.06 11.43 8.99
N ASN A 408 19.42 12.17 10.05
CA ASN A 408 18.73 12.16 11.33
C ASN A 408 17.76 13.36 11.51
N THR A 409 17.51 14.15 10.46
CA THR A 409 16.59 15.29 10.55
C THR A 409 15.16 14.93 10.14
N PRO A 410 14.16 15.72 10.59
CA PRO A 410 12.80 15.64 10.05
C PRO A 410 12.75 15.90 8.53
N GLU A 411 13.63 16.73 7.98
CA GLU A 411 13.65 17.04 6.55
C GLU A 411 13.97 15.81 5.69
N PHE A 412 14.82 14.90 6.17
CA PHE A 412 15.05 13.62 5.48
C PHE A 412 13.85 12.67 5.58
N VAL A 413 13.19 12.66 6.74
CA VAL A 413 12.18 11.64 7.07
C VAL A 413 10.81 11.93 6.43
N PHE A 414 10.52 13.20 6.16
CA PHE A 414 9.23 13.66 5.65
C PHE A 414 9.32 14.16 4.22
N LYS A 415 8.32 13.82 3.39
CA LYS A 415 8.08 14.51 2.12
C LYS A 415 7.27 15.78 2.38
N ASP A 416 7.66 16.89 1.77
CA ASP A 416 7.15 18.23 2.03
C ASP A 416 6.53 18.94 0.83
#